data_AF-A0AAP5IGF0-F1
#
_entry.id   AF-A0AAP5IGF0-F1
#
_cell.length_a   1.000
_cell.length_b   1.000
_cell.length_c   1.000
_cell.angle_alpha   90.00
_cell.angle_beta   90.00
_cell.angle_gamma   90.00
#
_symmetry.space_group_name_H-M   'P 1'
#
loop_
_entity.id
_entity.type
_entity.pdbx_description
1 polymer ?
#
loop_
_entity_poly.entity_id
_entity_poly.type
_entity_poly.pdbx_seq_one_letter_code
_entity_poly.pdbx_strand_id
1 'polypeptide(L)'
;MIKTVQIFENSSVERLLNLWAQRYAPDLSSLDLYSNPSNYDRLRHTNSEQGRSETVSKLTNTLLNINSQMAWVQTKTLHDYIPNVLNLSEARQITQFATRVYRKLLQLYQQPSLNTTVLPTDSPSEFVLSSRLSWGKSAVTQIAYELEPTLLIYQEQLLVSRDWRTLGFMTTQLKFTNRLILRKLTQIEKVLFSPYLKFIEEQVAIPWQRVSAAATIHQLGSPTLTLVEEMIPACDEISQSVHNQLVQLFPNYHSRSGCLTDPNVAHSNIRDLNMFQSYLWLSLLEKSLTPIKQELFNLCMMVLNSIGITSEFTAISVQLLTNNLVNPLSPGSKALLQPYIQGMQEIFLANNATNSQSNRLNKNNIMGK
;
A
#
# COMPACT_ATOMS: atom_id res chain seq x y z
N MET A 1 12.25 -1.78 -1.68
CA MET A 1 12.67 -2.30 -0.36
C MET A 1 12.60 -1.16 0.64
N ILE A 2 12.23 -1.44 1.89
CA ILE A 2 12.33 -0.47 2.98
C ILE A 2 13.79 -0.10 3.13
N LYS A 3 14.03 1.19 3.17
CA LYS A 3 15.33 1.77 3.45
C LYS A 3 15.14 2.57 4.73
N THR A 4 16.06 2.43 5.68
CA THR A 4 16.12 3.37 6.80
C THR A 4 16.40 4.75 6.22
N VAL A 5 15.51 5.70 6.51
CA VAL A 5 15.65 7.08 6.05
C VAL A 5 15.66 8.00 7.26
N GLN A 6 16.71 8.80 7.37
CA GLN A 6 16.74 9.90 8.33
C GLN A 6 15.80 11.01 7.84
N ILE A 7 14.83 11.36 8.66
CA ILE A 7 13.90 12.45 8.40
C ILE A 7 14.49 13.69 9.08
N PHE A 8 14.92 14.66 8.28
CA PHE A 8 15.35 15.96 8.79
C PHE A 8 14.13 16.86 8.94
N GLU A 9 13.98 17.50 10.11
CA GLU A 9 12.86 18.40 10.35
C GLU A 9 13.09 19.73 9.63
N ASN A 10 12.40 19.93 8.51
CA ASN A 10 12.26 21.23 7.86
C ASN A 10 10.83 21.40 7.34
N SER A 11 10.42 22.64 7.05
CA SER A 11 9.05 22.96 6.68
C SER A 11 8.54 22.17 5.46
N SER A 12 9.41 21.85 4.49
CA SER A 12 9.04 21.07 3.31
C SER A 12 8.72 19.62 3.67
N VAL A 13 9.57 19.00 4.50
CA VAL A 13 9.38 17.64 5.00
C VAL A 13 8.11 17.58 5.86
N GLU A 14 7.89 18.56 6.73
CA GLU A 14 6.70 18.60 7.58
C GLU A 14 5.39 18.63 6.78
N ARG A 15 5.36 19.36 5.65
CA ARG A 15 4.18 19.37 4.77
C ARG A 15 3.91 17.98 4.20
N LEU A 16 4.93 17.31 3.66
CA LEU A 16 4.73 15.97 3.11
C LEU A 16 4.41 14.92 4.18
N LEU A 17 4.95 15.05 5.40
CA LEU A 17 4.59 14.18 6.52
C LEU A 17 3.11 14.34 6.91
N ASN A 18 2.59 15.57 6.91
CA ASN A 18 1.17 15.81 7.18
C ASN A 18 0.28 15.18 6.09
N LEU A 19 0.65 15.34 4.81
CA LEU A 19 -0.08 14.73 3.70
C LEU A 19 -0.01 13.19 3.74
N TRP A 20 1.14 12.63 4.11
CA TRP A 20 1.28 11.20 4.31
C TRP A 20 0.40 10.69 5.46
N ALA A 21 0.35 11.41 6.58
CA ALA A 21 -0.49 11.05 7.72
C ALA A 21 -1.99 11.03 7.35
N GLN A 22 -2.44 12.00 6.54
CA GLN A 22 -3.83 12.09 6.06
C GLN A 22 -4.28 10.86 5.25
N ARG A 23 -3.36 10.12 4.63
CA ARG A 23 -3.68 8.88 3.90
C ARG A 23 -4.27 7.79 4.80
N TYR A 24 -4.07 7.88 6.10
CA TYR A 24 -4.55 6.95 7.11
C TYR A 24 -5.69 7.52 7.95
N ALA A 25 -6.34 8.59 7.49
CA ALA A 25 -7.59 9.06 8.06
C ALA A 25 -8.64 7.92 8.02
N PRO A 26 -9.32 7.62 9.15
CA PRO A 26 -10.37 6.61 9.16
C PRO A 26 -11.59 7.08 8.37
N ASP A 27 -12.17 6.18 7.58
CA ASP A 27 -13.41 6.41 6.86
C ASP A 27 -14.62 6.14 7.77
N LEU A 28 -15.31 7.21 8.16
CA LEU A 28 -16.47 7.14 9.05
C LEU A 28 -17.80 6.97 8.29
N SER A 29 -17.79 7.02 6.95
CA SER A 29 -19.02 7.06 6.13
C SER A 29 -19.89 5.81 6.31
N SER A 30 -19.25 4.71 6.69
CA SER A 30 -19.91 3.42 6.95
C SER A 30 -20.58 3.30 8.32
N LEU A 31 -20.50 4.32 9.19
CA LEU A 31 -20.99 4.25 10.58
C LEU A 31 -22.32 4.97 10.83
N ASP A 32 -22.89 5.68 9.85
CA ASP A 32 -24.18 6.38 9.95
C ASP A 32 -24.34 7.17 11.27
N LEU A 33 -23.30 7.92 11.67
CA LEU A 33 -23.18 8.51 13.01
C LEU A 33 -24.31 9.51 13.33
N TYR A 34 -24.88 10.16 12.32
CA TYR A 34 -25.99 11.10 12.49
C TYR A 34 -27.34 10.42 12.74
N SER A 35 -27.59 9.31 12.04
CA SER A 35 -28.87 8.60 12.10
C SER A 35 -28.95 7.67 13.31
N ASN A 36 -27.80 7.30 13.89
CA ASN A 36 -27.74 6.40 15.02
C ASN A 36 -26.76 6.89 16.11
N PRO A 37 -27.23 7.68 17.10
CA PRO A 37 -26.42 8.18 18.20
C PRO A 37 -25.71 7.08 18.99
N SER A 38 -26.24 5.86 19.04
CA SER A 38 -25.59 4.74 19.71
C SER A 38 -24.26 4.34 19.05
N ASN A 39 -24.09 4.61 17.75
CA ASN A 39 -22.82 4.36 17.06
C ASN A 39 -21.74 5.34 17.51
N TYR A 40 -22.10 6.57 17.86
CA TYR A 40 -21.16 7.54 18.42
C TYR A 40 -20.64 7.11 19.79
N ASP A 41 -21.53 6.67 20.69
CA ASP A 41 -21.14 6.18 22.01
C ASP A 41 -20.27 4.93 21.92
N ARG A 42 -20.62 4.00 21.01
CA ARG A 42 -19.82 2.81 20.74
C ARG A 42 -18.46 3.18 20.15
N LEU A 43 -18.38 4.13 19.21
CA LEU A 43 -17.13 4.62 18.65
C LEU A 43 -16.23 5.20 19.74
N ARG A 44 -16.79 6.05 20.60
CA ARG A 44 -16.06 6.63 21.74
C ARG A 44 -15.58 5.55 22.71
N HIS A 45 -16.42 4.58 23.04
CA HIS A 45 -16.07 3.47 23.91
C HIS A 45 -14.98 2.59 23.29
N THR A 46 -15.13 2.16 22.04
CA THR A 46 -14.12 1.33 21.34
C THR A 46 -12.80 2.08 21.15
N ASN A 47 -12.83 3.40 20.99
CA ASN A 47 -11.62 4.21 20.87
C ASN A 47 -10.92 4.50 22.23
N SER A 48 -11.59 4.23 23.36
CA SER A 48 -11.00 4.38 24.69
C SER A 48 -9.86 3.38 24.92
N GLU A 49 -9.01 3.62 25.92
CA GLU A 49 -7.94 2.69 26.29
C GLU A 49 -8.48 1.28 26.58
N GLN A 50 -9.59 1.18 27.32
CA GLN A 50 -10.25 -0.08 27.61
C GLN A 50 -10.77 -0.74 26.32
N GLY A 51 -11.53 0.00 25.49
CA GLY A 51 -12.09 -0.53 24.25
C GLY A 51 -11.01 -1.01 23.27
N ARG A 52 -9.89 -0.27 23.16
CA ARG A 52 -8.72 -0.67 22.37
C ARG A 52 -8.08 -1.94 22.92
N SER A 53 -7.94 -2.04 24.24
CA SER A 53 -7.43 -3.25 24.91
C SER A 53 -8.33 -4.47 24.65
N GLU A 54 -9.65 -4.30 24.66
CA GLU A 54 -10.62 -5.36 24.33
C GLU A 54 -10.46 -5.83 22.87
N THR A 55 -10.35 -4.89 21.92
CA THR A 55 -10.06 -5.22 20.51
C THR A 55 -8.72 -5.93 20.37
N VAL A 56 -7.67 -5.49 21.06
CA VAL A 56 -6.34 -6.13 21.04
C VAL A 56 -6.38 -7.54 21.62
N SER A 57 -7.08 -7.76 22.73
CA SER A 57 -7.24 -9.08 23.34
C SER A 57 -7.94 -10.04 22.38
N LYS A 58 -9.05 -9.58 21.76
CA LYS A 58 -9.78 -10.30 20.72
C LYS A 58 -8.90 -10.64 19.52
N LEU A 59 -8.07 -9.69 19.05
CA LEU A 59 -7.19 -9.89 17.91
C LEU A 59 -5.96 -10.72 18.24
N THR A 60 -5.45 -10.71 19.47
CA THR A 60 -4.29 -11.51 19.88
C THR A 60 -4.62 -13.00 19.77
N ASN A 61 -5.80 -13.41 20.27
CA ASN A 61 -6.30 -14.77 20.11
C ASN A 61 -6.54 -15.13 18.64
N THR A 62 -7.02 -14.16 17.86
CA THR A 62 -7.23 -14.32 16.42
C THR A 62 -5.92 -14.50 15.67
N LEU A 63 -4.89 -13.71 15.96
CA LEU A 63 -3.58 -13.79 15.33
C LEU A 63 -2.93 -15.14 15.59
N LEU A 64 -3.04 -15.67 16.81
CA LEU A 64 -2.57 -17.03 17.11
C LEU A 64 -3.25 -18.08 16.22
N ASN A 65 -4.54 -17.93 15.94
CA ASN A 65 -5.29 -18.79 15.01
C ASN A 65 -4.99 -18.52 13.53
N ILE A 66 -4.69 -17.28 13.13
CA ILE A 66 -4.31 -16.95 11.75
C ILE A 66 -2.91 -17.51 11.45
N ASN A 67 -1.98 -17.39 12.41
CA ASN A 67 -0.65 -17.97 12.35
C ASN A 67 -0.66 -19.50 12.28
N SER A 68 -1.72 -20.13 12.80
CA SER A 68 -1.72 -21.57 12.96
C SER A 68 -1.94 -22.34 11.67
N GLN A 69 -2.47 -21.77 10.55
CA GLN A 69 -2.32 -22.29 9.16
C GLN A 69 -3.00 -21.45 8.04
N MET A 70 -4.02 -20.61 8.31
CA MET A 70 -4.97 -20.18 7.25
C MET A 70 -4.45 -19.18 6.20
N ALA A 71 -3.74 -18.13 6.62
CA ALA A 71 -3.18 -17.16 5.66
C ALA A 71 -2.11 -17.84 4.79
N TRP A 72 -1.32 -18.72 5.39
CA TRP A 72 -0.34 -19.54 4.67
C TRP A 72 -1.00 -20.42 3.61
N VAL A 73 -2.08 -21.15 3.93
CA VAL A 73 -2.81 -21.97 2.95
C VAL A 73 -3.28 -21.11 1.78
N GLN A 74 -3.89 -19.94 2.04
CA GLN A 74 -4.39 -19.07 0.97
C GLN A 74 -3.25 -18.50 0.10
N THR A 75 -2.15 -18.07 0.73
CA THR A 75 -0.96 -17.60 0.01
C THR A 75 -0.34 -18.70 -0.84
N LYS A 76 -0.23 -19.90 -0.28
CA LYS A 76 0.29 -21.08 -0.97
C LYS A 76 -0.61 -21.46 -2.15
N THR A 77 -1.93 -21.58 -1.97
CA THR A 77 -2.87 -21.87 -3.06
C THR A 77 -2.78 -20.88 -4.21
N LEU A 78 -2.55 -19.59 -3.93
CA LEU A 78 -2.36 -18.60 -5.00
C LEU A 78 -1.07 -18.83 -5.81
N HIS A 79 -0.04 -19.41 -5.19
CA HIS A 79 1.29 -19.64 -5.78
C HIS A 79 1.59 -21.11 -6.10
N ASP A 80 0.65 -22.04 -5.85
CA ASP A 80 0.82 -23.50 -5.93
C ASP A 80 1.18 -24.00 -7.34
N TYR A 81 0.93 -23.19 -8.36
CA TYR A 81 1.24 -23.50 -9.75
C TYR A 81 2.72 -23.34 -10.11
N ILE A 82 3.53 -22.71 -9.26
CA ILE A 82 4.97 -22.59 -9.45
C ILE A 82 5.64 -23.65 -8.55
N PRO A 83 6.17 -24.75 -9.11
CA PRO A 83 6.88 -25.73 -8.30
C PRO A 83 8.08 -25.06 -7.61
N ASN A 84 8.24 -25.31 -6.31
CA ASN A 84 9.40 -24.91 -5.49
C ASN A 84 9.62 -23.40 -5.23
N VAL A 85 8.57 -22.56 -5.15
CA VAL A 85 8.78 -21.13 -4.79
C VAL A 85 9.27 -20.94 -3.37
N LEU A 86 8.70 -21.67 -2.42
CA LEU A 86 9.11 -21.68 -1.02
C LEU A 86 8.96 -23.08 -0.47
N ASN A 87 9.97 -23.55 0.26
CA ASN A 87 9.80 -24.77 1.05
C ASN A 87 8.92 -24.48 2.29
N LEU A 88 8.36 -25.53 2.89
CA LEU A 88 7.46 -25.42 4.03
C LEU A 88 8.10 -24.66 5.21
N SER A 89 9.40 -24.83 5.42
CA SER A 89 10.17 -24.14 6.45
C SER A 89 10.25 -22.63 6.23
N GLU A 90 10.58 -22.18 5.01
CA GLU A 90 10.65 -20.76 4.67
C GLU A 90 9.29 -20.08 4.77
N ALA A 91 8.23 -20.73 4.28
CA ALA A 91 6.88 -20.19 4.36
C ALA A 91 6.39 -20.08 5.83
N ARG A 92 6.75 -21.03 6.69
CA ARG A 92 6.52 -20.95 8.14
C ARG A 92 7.30 -19.82 8.78
N GLN A 93 8.57 -19.66 8.41
CA GLN A 93 9.44 -18.60 8.91
C GLN A 93 8.90 -17.22 8.55
N ILE A 94 8.52 -17.00 7.28
CA ILE A 94 7.87 -15.76 6.84
C ILE A 94 6.59 -15.49 7.63
N THR A 95 5.76 -16.52 7.84
CA THR A 95 4.53 -16.39 8.64
C THR A 95 4.83 -15.95 10.07
N GLN A 96 5.86 -16.53 10.72
CA GLN A 96 6.28 -16.14 12.06
C GLN A 96 6.77 -14.70 12.13
N PHE A 97 7.50 -14.21 11.13
CA PHE A 97 7.94 -12.81 11.09
C PHE A 97 6.76 -11.86 10.81
N ALA A 98 5.85 -12.23 9.92
CA ALA A 98 4.59 -11.49 9.73
C ALA A 98 3.83 -11.37 11.05
N THR A 99 3.73 -12.44 11.84
CA THR A 99 3.14 -12.39 13.20
C THR A 99 3.77 -11.31 14.07
N ARG A 100 5.11 -11.20 14.05
CA ARG A 100 5.83 -10.22 14.87
C ARG A 100 5.45 -8.81 14.48
N VAL A 101 5.32 -8.53 13.17
CA VAL A 101 4.81 -7.26 12.64
C VAL A 101 3.42 -6.96 13.22
N TYR A 102 2.48 -7.92 13.15
CA TYR A 102 1.13 -7.70 13.68
C TYR A 102 1.06 -7.56 15.20
N ARG A 103 1.91 -8.26 15.95
CA ARG A 103 1.98 -8.08 17.41
C ARG A 103 2.44 -6.67 17.76
N LYS A 104 3.48 -6.16 17.08
CA LYS A 104 3.94 -4.78 17.27
C LYS A 104 2.87 -3.77 16.85
N LEU A 105 2.15 -4.05 15.76
CA LEU A 105 1.02 -3.22 15.31
C LEU A 105 -0.10 -3.13 16.36
N LEU A 106 -0.47 -4.26 16.97
CA LEU A 106 -1.46 -4.28 18.05
C LEU A 106 -1.01 -3.50 19.28
N GLN A 107 0.28 -3.60 19.65
CA GLN A 107 0.84 -2.80 20.74
C GLN A 107 0.71 -1.31 20.44
N LEU A 108 1.01 -0.87 19.22
CA LEU A 108 0.87 0.53 18.81
C LEU A 108 -0.59 0.99 18.76
N TYR A 109 -1.51 0.14 18.30
CA TYR A 109 -2.94 0.45 18.34
C TYR A 109 -3.48 0.57 19.77
N GLN A 110 -2.94 -0.20 20.71
CA GLN A 110 -3.37 -0.12 22.11
C GLN A 110 -3.02 1.23 22.76
N GLN A 111 -1.96 1.91 22.30
CA GLN A 111 -1.49 3.17 22.87
C GLN A 111 -2.44 4.34 22.56
N PRO A 112 -3.06 4.98 23.57
CA PRO A 112 -3.95 6.12 23.35
C PRO A 112 -3.22 7.37 22.87
N SER A 113 -1.93 7.52 23.22
CA SER A 113 -1.10 8.70 22.94
C SER A 113 -0.86 8.96 21.44
N LEU A 114 -1.13 7.98 20.59
CA LEU A 114 -1.04 8.08 19.13
C LEU A 114 -2.36 8.53 18.47
N ASN A 115 -3.46 8.68 19.23
CA ASN A 115 -4.77 9.09 18.72
C ASN A 115 -5.53 10.00 19.70
N THR A 116 -5.58 11.26 19.32
CA THR A 116 -6.69 12.22 19.42
C THR A 116 -7.83 11.99 20.40
N THR A 117 -7.98 12.98 21.28
CA THR A 117 -9.09 13.20 22.20
C THR A 117 -10.39 13.49 21.45
N VAL A 118 -11.39 12.60 21.58
CA VAL A 118 -12.79 12.96 21.27
C VAL A 118 -13.29 13.83 22.43
N LEU A 119 -13.02 15.13 22.37
CA LEU A 119 -13.61 16.10 23.29
C LEU A 119 -15.14 16.10 23.11
N PRO A 120 -15.91 16.23 24.20
CA PRO A 120 -17.36 16.35 24.12
C PRO A 120 -17.67 17.69 23.46
N THR A 121 -18.21 17.61 22.25
CA THR A 121 -18.87 18.74 21.60
C THR A 121 -20.28 18.27 21.27
N ASP A 122 -21.26 19.14 21.46
CA ASP A 122 -22.63 18.87 21.05
C ASP A 122 -22.66 18.78 19.52
N SER A 123 -22.82 17.55 19.01
CA SER A 123 -22.98 17.22 17.59
C SER A 123 -21.81 17.62 16.67
N PRO A 124 -20.62 16.99 16.79
CA PRO A 124 -19.55 17.21 15.82
C PRO A 124 -19.93 16.55 14.49
N SER A 125 -19.73 17.27 13.38
CA SER A 125 -19.91 16.69 12.06
C SER A 125 -18.91 15.55 11.83
N GLU A 126 -19.28 14.59 10.98
CA GLU A 126 -18.44 13.45 10.59
C GLU A 126 -17.03 13.88 10.13
N PHE A 127 -16.94 14.97 9.36
CA PHE A 127 -15.66 15.57 8.96
C PHE A 127 -14.78 15.97 10.16
N VAL A 128 -15.36 16.57 11.20
CA VAL A 128 -14.64 16.95 12.42
C VAL A 128 -14.19 15.72 13.20
N LEU A 129 -14.99 14.65 13.22
CA LEU A 129 -14.62 13.39 13.85
C LEU A 129 -13.53 12.65 13.09
N SER A 130 -13.58 12.61 11.76
CA SER A 130 -12.53 12.00 10.93
C SER A 130 -11.22 12.75 11.09
N SER A 131 -11.25 14.09 11.05
CA SER A 131 -10.08 14.94 11.29
C SER A 131 -9.50 14.73 12.69
N ARG A 132 -10.35 14.58 13.71
CA ARG A 132 -9.92 14.19 15.05
C ARG A 132 -9.29 12.80 15.02
N LEU A 133 -9.95 11.76 14.56
CA LEU A 133 -9.42 10.39 14.60
C LEU A 133 -8.22 10.13 13.66
N SER A 134 -7.86 11.10 12.81
CA SER A 134 -6.72 11.00 11.91
C SER A 134 -5.39 11.13 12.65
N TRP A 135 -4.37 10.46 12.11
CA TRP A 135 -3.00 10.60 12.60
C TRP A 135 -2.44 11.98 12.22
N GLY A 136 -1.76 12.63 13.17
CA GLY A 136 -0.88 13.75 12.87
C GLY A 136 0.52 13.29 12.43
N LYS A 137 1.36 14.23 11.97
CA LYS A 137 2.76 13.94 11.58
C LYS A 137 3.54 13.15 12.64
N SER A 138 3.41 13.52 13.91
CA SER A 138 4.12 12.85 15.01
C SER A 138 3.69 11.39 15.16
N ALA A 139 2.39 11.11 15.02
CA ALA A 139 1.87 9.74 15.13
C ALA A 139 2.35 8.87 13.96
N VAL A 140 2.26 9.34 12.70
CA VAL A 140 2.72 8.55 11.55
C VAL A 140 4.24 8.30 11.60
N THR A 141 5.02 9.30 12.00
CA THR A 141 6.49 9.15 12.14
C THR A 141 6.84 8.19 13.28
N GLN A 142 6.16 8.28 14.42
CA GLN A 142 6.39 7.36 15.54
C GLN A 142 6.01 5.92 15.18
N ILE A 143 4.87 5.72 14.53
CA ILE A 143 4.43 4.39 14.07
C ILE A 143 5.44 3.81 13.07
N ALA A 144 5.93 4.63 12.12
CA ALA A 144 6.96 4.23 11.17
C ALA A 144 8.25 3.80 11.88
N TYR A 145 8.76 4.65 12.78
CA TYR A 145 9.97 4.39 13.56
C TYR A 145 9.87 3.11 14.39
N GLU A 146 8.76 2.92 15.10
CA GLU A 146 8.53 1.76 15.97
C GLU A 146 8.37 0.44 15.20
N LEU A 147 7.83 0.49 13.97
CA LEU A 147 7.65 -0.69 13.12
C LEU A 147 8.88 -1.01 12.27
N GLU A 148 9.71 -0.01 11.94
CA GLU A 148 10.84 -0.15 11.00
C GLU A 148 11.73 -1.37 11.32
N PRO A 149 12.21 -1.58 12.57
CA PRO A 149 13.08 -2.73 12.86
C PRO A 149 12.41 -4.08 12.57
N THR A 150 11.11 -4.18 12.87
CA THR A 150 10.36 -5.43 12.66
C THR A 150 10.08 -5.66 11.18
N LEU A 151 9.81 -4.59 10.43
CA LEU A 151 9.58 -4.66 8.99
C LEU A 151 10.87 -4.91 8.20
N LEU A 152 12.01 -4.38 8.64
CA LEU A 152 13.33 -4.68 8.06
C LEU A 152 13.65 -6.16 8.21
N ILE A 153 13.51 -6.72 9.41
CA ILE A 153 13.72 -8.16 9.64
C ILE A 153 12.75 -9.02 8.81
N TYR A 154 11.50 -8.55 8.65
CA TYR A 154 10.54 -9.21 7.76
C TYR A 154 11.06 -9.21 6.32
N GLN A 155 11.53 -8.07 5.80
CA GLN A 155 12.10 -7.94 4.45
C GLN A 155 13.41 -8.69 4.25
N GLU A 156 14.24 -8.86 5.27
CA GLU A 156 15.46 -9.68 5.20
C GLU A 156 15.17 -11.14 4.82
N GLN A 157 13.94 -11.63 5.04
CA GLN A 157 13.54 -12.97 4.60
C GLN A 157 13.60 -13.13 3.07
N LEU A 158 13.53 -12.02 2.31
CA LEU A 158 13.78 -12.01 0.86
C LEU A 158 15.21 -12.40 0.52
N LEU A 159 16.17 -11.84 1.26
CA LEU A 159 17.60 -12.07 1.05
C LEU A 159 17.97 -13.50 1.41
N VAL A 160 17.36 -14.05 2.46
CA VAL A 160 17.55 -15.44 2.89
C VAL A 160 17.01 -16.42 1.84
N SER A 161 15.85 -16.13 1.25
CA SER A 161 15.20 -17.00 0.27
C SER A 161 15.92 -17.00 -1.09
N ARG A 162 16.71 -15.98 -1.42
CA ARG A 162 17.38 -15.80 -2.73
C ARG A 162 16.42 -15.84 -3.94
N ASP A 163 15.12 -15.70 -3.69
CA ASP A 163 14.07 -15.72 -4.68
C ASP A 163 13.14 -14.53 -4.45
N TRP A 164 13.04 -13.67 -5.46
CA TRP A 164 12.19 -12.48 -5.40
C TRP A 164 10.70 -12.79 -5.45
N ARG A 165 10.30 -14.01 -5.87
CA ARG A 165 8.89 -14.47 -5.76
C ARG A 165 8.44 -14.54 -4.30
N THR A 166 9.39 -14.66 -3.36
CA THR A 166 9.15 -14.55 -1.91
C THR A 166 8.58 -13.20 -1.51
N LEU A 167 8.87 -12.13 -2.26
CA LEU A 167 8.25 -10.82 -2.05
C LEU A 167 6.76 -10.82 -2.37
N GLY A 168 6.38 -11.49 -3.46
CA GLY A 168 4.97 -11.70 -3.82
C GLY A 168 4.25 -12.51 -2.75
N PHE A 169 4.90 -13.57 -2.25
CA PHE A 169 4.38 -14.35 -1.12
C PHE A 169 4.21 -13.49 0.14
N MET A 170 5.23 -12.73 0.53
CA MET A 170 5.22 -11.92 1.76
C MET A 170 4.15 -10.81 1.73
N THR A 171 4.03 -10.09 0.63
CA THR A 171 3.00 -9.04 0.47
C THR A 171 1.59 -9.65 0.42
N THR A 172 1.44 -10.81 -0.21
CA THR A 172 0.18 -11.57 -0.23
C THR A 172 -0.18 -12.11 1.16
N GLN A 173 0.81 -12.56 1.94
CA GLN A 173 0.62 -13.04 3.31
C GLN A 173 0.05 -11.94 4.21
N LEU A 174 0.58 -10.70 4.10
CA LEU A 174 0.03 -9.55 4.82
C LEU A 174 -1.41 -9.26 4.39
N LYS A 175 -1.67 -9.22 3.08
CA LYS A 175 -3.02 -9.02 2.54
C LYS A 175 -4.04 -10.02 3.11
N PHE A 176 -3.72 -11.32 3.06
CA PHE A 176 -4.64 -12.34 3.59
C PHE A 176 -4.77 -12.27 5.11
N THR A 177 -3.71 -11.93 5.82
CA THR A 177 -3.77 -11.71 7.27
C THR A 177 -4.68 -10.53 7.61
N ASN A 178 -4.55 -9.40 6.92
CA ASN A 178 -5.43 -8.24 7.06
C ASN A 178 -6.90 -8.61 6.84
N ARG A 179 -7.19 -9.34 5.75
CA ARG A 179 -8.55 -9.83 5.45
C ARG A 179 -9.12 -10.69 6.58
N LEU A 180 -8.31 -11.60 7.14
CA LEU A 180 -8.74 -12.48 8.22
C LEU A 180 -8.97 -11.71 9.53
N ILE A 181 -8.13 -10.71 9.83
CA ILE A 181 -8.30 -9.79 10.97
C ILE A 181 -9.62 -9.02 10.82
N LEU A 182 -9.84 -8.36 9.67
CA LEU A 182 -11.02 -7.54 9.44
C LEU A 182 -12.32 -8.33 9.59
N ARG A 183 -12.34 -9.61 9.20
CA ARG A 183 -13.49 -10.50 9.36
C ARG A 183 -13.89 -10.77 10.82
N LYS A 184 -12.97 -10.58 11.77
CA LYS A 184 -13.25 -10.76 13.20
C LYS A 184 -13.71 -9.47 13.88
N LEU A 185 -13.49 -8.32 13.25
CA LEU A 185 -13.80 -7.02 13.83
C LEU A 185 -15.25 -6.59 13.55
N THR A 186 -15.85 -5.90 14.51
CA THR A 186 -17.09 -5.14 14.31
C THR A 186 -16.83 -3.95 13.37
N GLN A 187 -17.88 -3.33 12.84
CA GLN A 187 -17.70 -2.22 11.88
C GLN A 187 -16.91 -1.04 12.50
N ILE A 188 -17.19 -0.69 13.75
CA ILE A 188 -16.47 0.38 14.48
C ILE A 188 -15.01 0.00 14.69
N GLU A 189 -14.73 -1.23 15.13
CA GLU A 189 -13.35 -1.71 15.27
C GLU A 189 -12.61 -1.71 13.92
N LYS A 190 -13.29 -2.08 12.82
CA LYS A 190 -12.70 -2.00 11.47
C LYS A 190 -12.33 -0.57 11.13
N VAL A 191 -13.21 0.40 11.35
CA VAL A 191 -12.95 1.81 11.06
C VAL A 191 -11.72 2.33 11.82
N LEU A 192 -11.60 1.98 13.10
CA LEU A 192 -10.46 2.39 13.94
C LEU A 192 -9.16 1.65 13.62
N PHE A 193 -9.22 0.37 13.24
CA PHE A 193 -8.03 -0.47 13.03
C PHE A 193 -7.56 -0.52 11.56
N SER A 194 -8.42 -0.24 10.58
CA SER A 194 -8.06 -0.27 9.16
C SER A 194 -6.92 0.70 8.79
N PRO A 195 -6.79 1.90 9.37
CA PRO A 195 -5.62 2.75 9.19
C PRO A 195 -4.29 2.04 9.47
N TYR A 196 -4.22 1.27 10.56
CA TYR A 196 -3.04 0.50 10.95
C TYR A 196 -2.74 -0.63 9.96
N LEU A 197 -3.78 -1.32 9.48
CA LEU A 197 -3.65 -2.37 8.48
C LEU A 197 -3.21 -1.83 7.11
N LYS A 198 -3.77 -0.69 6.69
CA LYS A 198 -3.37 0.03 5.46
C LYS A 198 -1.91 0.46 5.56
N PHE A 199 -1.51 1.03 6.71
CA PHE A 199 -0.16 1.48 6.95
C PHE A 199 0.87 0.37 6.73
N ILE A 200 0.69 -0.81 7.34
CA ILE A 200 1.67 -1.90 7.17
C ILE A 200 1.73 -2.46 5.75
N GLU A 201 0.61 -2.50 5.03
CA GLU A 201 0.58 -2.93 3.63
C GLU A 201 1.35 -1.96 2.75
N GLU A 202 1.12 -0.66 2.96
CA GLU A 202 1.83 0.38 2.22
C GLU A 202 3.30 0.44 2.61
N GLN A 203 3.69 0.35 3.89
CA GLN A 203 5.09 0.44 4.30
C GLN A 203 5.99 -0.61 3.66
N VAL A 204 5.46 -1.79 3.36
CA VAL A 204 6.26 -2.87 2.76
C VAL A 204 6.50 -2.65 1.26
N ALA A 205 5.62 -1.92 0.58
CA ALA A 205 5.61 -1.80 -0.89
C ALA A 205 5.85 -0.37 -1.40
N ILE A 206 5.46 0.64 -0.64
CA ILE A 206 5.32 2.03 -1.06
C ILE A 206 6.27 2.93 -0.25
N PRO A 207 7.18 3.69 -0.89
CA PRO A 207 8.23 4.46 -0.21
C PRO A 207 7.76 5.82 0.36
N TRP A 208 6.58 5.91 0.99
CA TRP A 208 6.02 7.20 1.46
C TRP A 208 6.92 7.95 2.46
N GLN A 209 7.59 7.23 3.35
CA GLN A 209 8.56 7.83 4.28
C GLN A 209 9.73 8.48 3.53
N ARG A 210 10.24 7.81 2.48
CA ARG A 210 11.33 8.33 1.64
C ARG A 210 10.87 9.50 0.75
N VAL A 211 9.63 9.46 0.25
CA VAL A 211 9.01 10.61 -0.45
C VAL A 211 9.03 11.82 0.47
N SER A 212 8.60 11.67 1.72
CA SER A 212 8.61 12.76 2.70
C SER A 212 10.02 13.27 2.98
N ALA A 213 10.99 12.38 3.18
CA ALA A 213 12.37 12.76 3.42
C ALA A 213 13.05 13.43 2.20
N ALA A 214 12.70 13.02 0.98
CA ALA A 214 13.23 13.60 -0.25
C ALA A 214 12.81 15.07 -0.42
N ALA A 215 11.77 15.55 0.27
CA ALA A 215 11.43 16.97 0.31
C ALA A 215 12.52 17.84 0.94
N THR A 216 13.47 17.26 1.70
CA THR A 216 14.54 18.00 2.38
C THR A 216 15.35 18.87 1.43
N ILE A 217 15.53 18.42 0.17
CA ILE A 217 16.34 19.12 -0.83
C ILE A 217 15.58 20.25 -1.55
N HIS A 218 14.29 20.43 -1.26
CA HIS A 218 13.42 21.40 -1.93
C HIS A 218 13.03 22.53 -1.00
N GLN A 219 13.16 23.76 -1.49
CA GLN A 219 12.66 24.94 -0.78
C GLN A 219 11.13 24.95 -0.78
N LEU A 220 10.58 25.53 0.29
CA LEU A 220 9.14 25.72 0.41
C LEU A 220 8.60 26.54 -0.78
N GLY A 221 7.51 26.07 -1.39
CA GLY A 221 6.91 26.71 -2.55
C GLY A 221 7.68 26.52 -3.87
N SER A 222 8.75 25.71 -3.88
CA SER A 222 9.37 25.32 -5.15
C SER A 222 8.35 24.60 -6.06
N PRO A 223 8.40 24.79 -7.39
CA PRO A 223 7.42 24.19 -8.30
C PRO A 223 7.31 22.66 -8.17
N THR A 224 8.43 21.99 -7.92
CA THR A 224 8.48 20.54 -7.70
C THR A 224 7.74 20.13 -6.43
N LEU A 225 8.01 20.80 -5.31
CA LEU A 225 7.36 20.49 -4.04
C LEU A 225 5.86 20.79 -4.10
N THR A 226 5.48 21.96 -4.63
CA THR A 226 4.07 22.35 -4.79
C THR A 226 3.29 21.31 -5.60
N LEU A 227 3.87 20.83 -6.72
CA LEU A 227 3.25 19.77 -7.52
C LEU A 227 3.05 18.48 -6.71
N VAL A 228 4.03 18.05 -5.92
CA VAL A 228 3.90 16.84 -5.10
C VAL A 228 2.87 17.03 -3.98
N GLU A 229 2.83 18.22 -3.36
CA GLU A 229 1.85 18.59 -2.34
C GLU A 229 0.41 18.53 -2.88
N GLU A 230 0.21 19.00 -4.12
CA GLU A 230 -1.10 18.93 -4.80
C GLU A 230 -1.50 17.49 -5.16
N MET A 231 -0.53 16.65 -5.55
CA MET A 231 -0.83 15.33 -6.11
C MET A 231 -0.95 14.21 -5.07
N ILE A 232 -0.32 14.30 -3.91
CA ILE A 232 -0.42 13.25 -2.87
C ILE A 232 -1.87 13.02 -2.42
N PRO A 233 -2.69 14.06 -2.11
CA PRO A 233 -4.09 13.87 -1.77
C PRO A 233 -4.92 13.22 -2.88
N ALA A 234 -4.60 13.52 -4.15
CA ALA A 234 -5.34 13.03 -5.31
C ALA A 234 -4.99 11.58 -5.70
N CYS A 235 -3.96 10.98 -5.11
CA CYS A 235 -3.47 9.65 -5.52
C CYS A 235 -4.55 8.55 -5.47
N ASP A 236 -5.33 8.50 -4.40
CA ASP A 236 -6.35 7.46 -4.20
C ASP A 236 -7.50 7.61 -5.22
N GLU A 237 -7.93 8.84 -5.51
CA GLU A 237 -8.95 9.13 -6.53
C GLU A 237 -8.46 8.79 -7.94
N ILE A 238 -7.22 9.16 -8.27
CA ILE A 238 -6.59 8.84 -9.56
C ILE A 238 -6.49 7.32 -9.73
N SER A 239 -6.04 6.60 -8.71
CA SER A 239 -5.96 5.14 -8.73
C SER A 239 -7.32 4.49 -8.92
N GLN A 240 -8.37 5.02 -8.26
CA GLN A 240 -9.74 4.52 -8.43
C GLN A 240 -10.26 4.77 -9.86
N SER A 241 -10.03 5.96 -10.42
CA SER A 241 -10.41 6.30 -11.80
C SER A 241 -9.73 5.36 -12.81
N VAL A 242 -8.43 5.13 -12.65
CA VAL A 242 -7.66 4.20 -13.50
C VAL A 242 -8.17 2.77 -13.35
N HIS A 243 -8.43 2.32 -12.13
CA HIS A 243 -9.00 0.98 -11.89
C HIS A 243 -10.36 0.80 -12.58
N ASN A 244 -11.25 1.80 -12.49
CA ASN A 244 -12.55 1.76 -13.16
C ASN A 244 -12.40 1.71 -14.69
N GLN A 245 -11.45 2.47 -15.26
CA GLN A 245 -11.12 2.40 -16.70
C GLN A 245 -10.59 1.02 -17.09
N LEU A 246 -9.74 0.39 -16.26
CA LEU A 246 -9.25 -0.97 -16.49
C LEU A 246 -10.39 -2.00 -16.46
N VAL A 247 -11.33 -1.90 -15.53
CA VAL A 247 -12.52 -2.77 -15.48
C VAL A 247 -13.33 -2.66 -16.77
N GLN A 248 -13.47 -1.45 -17.33
CA GLN A 248 -14.19 -1.23 -18.59
C GLN A 248 -13.46 -1.79 -19.81
N LEU A 249 -12.13 -1.62 -19.88
CA LEU A 249 -11.31 -2.12 -20.99
C LEU A 249 -11.11 -3.64 -20.94
N PHE A 250 -11.13 -4.20 -19.74
CA PHE A 250 -10.83 -5.61 -19.47
C PHE A 250 -11.93 -6.29 -18.64
N PRO A 251 -13.19 -6.30 -19.10
CA PRO A 251 -14.34 -6.75 -18.30
C PRO A 251 -14.27 -8.23 -17.92
N ASN A 252 -13.58 -9.03 -18.74
CA ASN A 252 -13.41 -10.48 -18.54
C ASN A 252 -12.01 -10.85 -18.03
N TYR A 253 -11.18 -9.88 -17.66
CA TYR A 253 -9.82 -10.17 -17.22
C TYR A 253 -9.81 -10.81 -15.83
N HIS A 254 -9.12 -11.94 -15.76
CA HIS A 254 -8.96 -12.73 -14.55
C HIS A 254 -7.48 -12.97 -14.32
N SER A 255 -6.98 -12.40 -13.23
CA SER A 255 -5.71 -12.81 -12.66
C SER A 255 -5.90 -14.07 -11.82
N ARG A 256 -4.82 -14.63 -11.29
CA ARG A 256 -4.92 -15.73 -10.31
C ARG A 256 -5.57 -15.31 -9.01
N SER A 257 -5.55 -14.01 -8.70
CA SER A 257 -6.21 -13.45 -7.52
C SER A 257 -7.72 -13.25 -7.72
N GLY A 258 -8.23 -13.42 -8.94
CA GLY A 258 -9.64 -13.22 -9.29
C GLY A 258 -9.85 -12.19 -10.41
N CYS A 259 -11.11 -11.85 -10.65
CA CYS A 259 -11.55 -10.81 -11.58
C CYS A 259 -11.25 -9.41 -11.03
N LEU A 260 -11.10 -8.42 -11.92
CA LEU A 260 -10.87 -7.02 -11.52
C LEU A 260 -12.00 -6.44 -10.67
N THR A 261 -13.22 -6.95 -10.83
CA THR A 261 -14.39 -6.51 -10.06
C THR A 261 -14.48 -7.12 -8.66
N ASP A 262 -13.62 -8.09 -8.30
CA ASP A 262 -13.55 -8.60 -6.94
C ASP A 262 -12.98 -7.52 -6.01
N PRO A 263 -13.64 -7.20 -4.88
CA PRO A 263 -13.19 -6.12 -3.99
C PRO A 263 -11.74 -6.26 -3.48
N ASN A 264 -11.24 -7.48 -3.31
CA ASN A 264 -9.86 -7.71 -2.85
C ASN A 264 -8.85 -7.51 -3.98
N VAL A 265 -9.24 -7.83 -5.22
CA VAL A 265 -8.44 -7.55 -6.42
C VAL A 265 -8.42 -6.05 -6.68
N ALA A 266 -9.56 -5.37 -6.57
CA ALA A 266 -9.67 -3.92 -6.67
C ALA A 266 -8.76 -3.21 -5.64
N HIS A 267 -8.85 -3.59 -4.36
CA HIS A 267 -7.97 -3.06 -3.30
C HIS A 267 -6.48 -3.23 -3.64
N SER A 268 -6.09 -4.43 -4.09
CA SER A 268 -4.70 -4.72 -4.46
C SER A 268 -4.24 -3.87 -5.64
N ASN A 269 -5.09 -3.75 -6.67
CA ASN A 269 -4.79 -2.97 -7.87
C ASN A 269 -4.68 -1.47 -7.58
N ILE A 270 -5.58 -0.92 -6.77
CA ILE A 270 -5.56 0.49 -6.35
C ILE A 270 -4.30 0.79 -5.54
N ARG A 271 -3.93 -0.11 -4.61
CA ARG A 271 -2.68 0.00 -3.85
C ARG A 271 -1.46 0.00 -4.78
N ASP A 272 -1.43 -0.90 -5.77
CA ASP A 272 -0.32 -0.98 -6.71
C ASP A 272 -0.26 0.30 -7.57
N LEU A 273 -1.38 0.85 -8.03
CA LEU A 273 -1.42 2.14 -8.72
C LEU A 273 -0.88 3.29 -7.85
N ASN A 274 -1.23 3.32 -6.56
CA ASN A 274 -0.64 4.25 -5.59
C ASN A 274 0.87 4.07 -5.43
N MET A 275 1.35 2.82 -5.49
CA MET A 275 2.77 2.52 -5.49
C MET A 275 3.47 3.14 -6.70
N PHE A 276 2.95 2.96 -7.92
CA PHE A 276 3.50 3.61 -9.13
C PHE A 276 3.57 5.13 -8.97
N GLN A 277 2.50 5.77 -8.47
CA GLN A 277 2.47 7.21 -8.21
C GLN A 277 3.54 7.65 -7.21
N SER A 278 3.68 6.94 -6.09
CA SER A 278 4.69 7.27 -5.07
C SER A 278 6.13 7.22 -5.60
N TYR A 279 6.46 6.24 -6.46
CA TYR A 279 7.78 6.13 -7.08
C TYR A 279 8.01 7.22 -8.12
N LEU A 280 6.95 7.68 -8.78
CA LEU A 280 7.01 8.86 -9.66
C LEU A 280 7.33 10.12 -8.86
N TRP A 281 6.64 10.35 -7.74
CA TRP A 281 6.90 11.49 -6.84
C TRP A 281 8.29 11.42 -6.22
N LEU A 282 8.72 10.24 -5.79
CA LEU A 282 10.07 10.04 -5.29
C LEU A 282 11.11 10.35 -6.36
N SER A 283 10.92 9.88 -7.59
CA SER A 283 11.83 10.13 -8.70
C SER A 283 11.91 11.61 -9.05
N LEU A 284 10.77 12.30 -9.04
CA LEU A 284 10.70 13.75 -9.25
C LEU A 284 11.43 14.52 -8.13
N LEU A 285 11.19 14.16 -6.87
CA LEU A 285 11.85 14.81 -5.72
C LEU A 285 13.35 14.55 -5.71
N GLU A 286 13.80 13.32 -5.98
CA GLU A 286 15.23 12.96 -6.02
C GLU A 286 15.93 13.37 -7.33
N LYS A 287 15.18 13.93 -8.28
CA LYS A 287 15.66 14.28 -9.62
C LYS A 287 16.32 13.11 -10.36
N SER A 288 15.76 11.91 -10.19
CA SER A 288 16.37 10.67 -10.68
C SER A 288 15.34 9.59 -10.99
N LEU A 289 15.51 8.87 -12.10
CA LEU A 289 14.71 7.69 -12.45
C LEU A 289 15.15 6.41 -11.71
N THR A 290 16.20 6.49 -10.90
CA THR A 290 16.75 5.34 -10.17
C THR A 290 15.70 4.58 -9.34
N PRO A 291 14.81 5.24 -8.56
CA PRO A 291 13.79 4.53 -7.79
C PRO A 291 12.87 3.67 -8.68
N ILE A 292 12.47 4.20 -9.85
CA ILE A 292 11.63 3.44 -10.78
C ILE A 292 12.43 2.28 -11.41
N LYS A 293 13.64 2.56 -11.90
CA LYS A 293 14.48 1.58 -12.63
C LYS A 293 14.94 0.42 -11.76
N GLN A 294 15.42 0.71 -10.55
CA GLN A 294 16.09 -0.27 -9.71
C GLN A 294 15.19 -0.90 -8.65
N GLU A 295 14.06 -0.26 -8.33
CA GLU A 295 13.18 -0.73 -7.25
C GLU A 295 11.80 -1.12 -7.79
N LEU A 296 11.04 -0.17 -8.32
CA LEU A 296 9.67 -0.43 -8.79
C LEU A 296 9.63 -1.46 -9.91
N PHE A 297 10.46 -1.31 -10.93
CA PHE A 297 10.48 -2.22 -12.07
C PHE A 297 10.76 -3.67 -11.66
N ASN A 298 11.76 -3.87 -10.80
CA ASN A 298 12.11 -5.18 -10.27
C ASN A 298 10.96 -5.78 -9.45
N LEU A 299 10.32 -4.97 -8.62
CA LEU A 299 9.16 -5.38 -7.84
C LEU A 299 8.01 -5.85 -8.75
N CYS A 300 7.69 -5.09 -9.80
CA CYS A 300 6.62 -5.39 -10.74
C CYS A 300 6.91 -6.65 -11.58
N MET A 301 8.08 -6.74 -12.20
CA MET A 301 8.42 -7.87 -13.07
C MET A 301 8.45 -9.21 -12.34
N MET A 302 8.79 -9.20 -11.05
CA MET A 302 8.96 -10.43 -10.28
C MET A 302 7.67 -10.85 -9.56
N VAL A 303 6.83 -9.89 -9.15
CA VAL A 303 5.60 -10.17 -8.40
C VAL A 303 4.36 -10.25 -9.31
N LEU A 304 4.22 -9.36 -10.29
CA LEU A 304 2.98 -9.31 -11.11
C LEU A 304 2.90 -10.52 -12.04
N ASN A 305 4.01 -10.90 -12.67
CA ASN A 305 4.08 -12.11 -13.49
C ASN A 305 3.76 -13.37 -12.67
N SER A 306 4.22 -13.44 -11.41
CA SER A 306 3.95 -14.57 -10.52
C SER A 306 2.50 -14.63 -9.99
N ILE A 307 1.64 -13.67 -10.33
CA ILE A 307 0.20 -13.75 -10.06
C ILE A 307 -0.63 -13.76 -11.36
N GLY A 308 0.03 -13.99 -12.50
CA GLY A 308 -0.60 -14.09 -13.81
C GLY A 308 -1.01 -12.73 -14.41
N ILE A 309 -0.46 -11.63 -13.89
CA ILE A 309 -0.67 -10.33 -14.51
C ILE A 309 0.19 -10.23 -15.77
N THR A 310 -0.41 -9.86 -16.89
CA THR A 310 0.28 -9.80 -18.18
C THR A 310 1.07 -8.48 -18.29
N SER A 311 2.15 -8.52 -19.06
CA SER A 311 2.95 -7.33 -19.32
C SER A 311 2.15 -6.29 -20.15
N GLU A 312 1.24 -6.76 -21.00
CA GLU A 312 0.25 -5.92 -21.70
C GLU A 312 -0.66 -5.17 -20.72
N PHE A 313 -1.27 -5.88 -19.76
CA PHE A 313 -2.11 -5.27 -18.74
C PHE A 313 -1.33 -4.22 -17.94
N THR A 314 -0.09 -4.54 -17.57
CA THR A 314 0.81 -3.63 -16.85
C THR A 314 1.08 -2.36 -17.66
N ALA A 315 1.41 -2.48 -18.93
CA ALA A 315 1.68 -1.32 -19.78
C ALA A 315 0.46 -0.43 -19.99
N ILE A 316 -0.72 -1.01 -20.21
CA ILE A 316 -1.96 -0.23 -20.32
C ILE A 316 -2.29 0.44 -19.00
N SER A 317 -2.08 -0.23 -17.86
CA SER A 317 -2.24 0.37 -16.53
C SER A 317 -1.32 1.58 -16.34
N VAL A 318 -0.04 1.49 -16.73
CA VAL A 318 0.90 2.61 -16.69
C VAL A 318 0.45 3.74 -17.60
N GLN A 319 0.01 3.43 -18.83
CA GLN A 319 -0.47 4.45 -19.78
C GLN A 319 -1.69 5.21 -19.22
N LEU A 320 -2.71 4.48 -18.76
CA LEU A 320 -3.89 5.09 -18.15
C LEU A 320 -3.52 5.93 -16.93
N LEU A 321 -2.65 5.42 -16.06
CA LEU A 321 -2.17 6.16 -14.90
C LEU A 321 -1.51 7.48 -15.31
N THR A 322 -0.60 7.44 -16.27
CA THR A 322 0.09 8.64 -16.75
C THR A 322 -0.86 9.65 -17.39
N ASN A 323 -1.89 9.20 -18.11
CA ASN A 323 -2.90 10.10 -18.70
C ASN A 323 -3.73 10.78 -17.60
N ASN A 324 -4.19 10.02 -16.60
CA ASN A 324 -4.98 10.55 -15.49
C ASN A 324 -4.16 11.51 -14.61
N LEU A 325 -2.84 11.28 -14.48
CA LEU A 325 -1.92 12.20 -13.81
C LEU A 325 -1.72 13.50 -14.58
N VAL A 326 -1.54 13.43 -15.90
CA VAL A 326 -1.16 14.59 -16.72
C VAL A 326 -2.35 15.48 -17.04
N ASN A 327 -3.52 14.90 -17.35
CA ASN A 327 -4.69 15.67 -17.80
C ASN A 327 -5.04 16.90 -16.95
N PRO A 328 -5.15 16.80 -15.60
CA PRO A 328 -5.54 17.93 -14.76
C PRO A 328 -4.42 18.97 -14.55
N LEU A 329 -3.19 18.67 -14.95
CA LEU A 329 -2.03 19.53 -14.63
C LEU A 329 -1.92 20.75 -15.54
N SER A 330 -1.42 21.85 -14.95
CA SER A 330 -0.99 23.04 -15.70
C SER A 330 0.16 22.72 -16.66
N PRO A 331 0.37 23.50 -17.74
CA PRO A 331 1.49 23.28 -18.67
C PRO A 331 2.87 23.25 -17.99
N GLY A 332 3.08 24.08 -16.96
CA GLY A 332 4.33 24.09 -16.18
C GLY A 332 4.52 22.82 -15.37
N SER A 333 3.47 22.37 -14.66
CA SER A 333 3.48 21.12 -13.91
C SER A 333 3.68 19.89 -14.83
N LYS A 334 3.06 19.90 -16.02
CA LYS A 334 3.26 18.88 -17.05
C LYS A 334 4.73 18.82 -17.49
N ALA A 335 5.34 19.96 -17.79
CA ALA A 335 6.74 20.01 -18.22
C ALA A 335 7.71 19.47 -17.16
N LEU A 336 7.44 19.72 -15.86
CA LEU A 336 8.23 19.18 -14.75
C LEU A 336 8.13 17.65 -14.65
N LEU A 337 6.93 17.10 -14.84
CA LEU A 337 6.66 15.68 -14.65
C LEU A 337 7.02 14.83 -15.88
N GLN A 338 7.00 15.43 -17.07
CA GLN A 338 7.15 14.75 -18.35
C GLN A 338 8.37 13.81 -18.45
N PRO A 339 9.59 14.20 -18.04
CA PRO A 339 10.76 13.32 -18.15
C PRO A 339 10.61 12.03 -17.34
N TYR A 340 9.93 12.11 -16.19
CA TYR A 340 9.73 10.96 -15.31
C TYR A 340 8.61 10.04 -15.81
N ILE A 341 7.55 10.61 -16.40
CA ILE A 341 6.49 9.85 -17.05
C ILE A 341 7.04 9.09 -18.27
N GLN A 342 7.78 9.77 -19.14
CA GLN A 342 8.40 9.14 -20.30
C GLN A 342 9.35 8.02 -19.87
N GLY A 343 10.23 8.29 -18.89
CA GLY A 343 11.14 7.28 -18.37
C GLY A 343 10.40 6.06 -17.80
N MET A 344 9.32 6.27 -17.03
CA MET A 344 8.50 5.17 -16.51
C MET A 344 7.84 4.38 -17.64
N GLN A 345 7.21 5.05 -18.60
CA GLN A 345 6.59 4.41 -19.76
C GLN A 345 7.61 3.58 -20.56
N GLU A 346 8.78 4.14 -20.87
CA GLU A 346 9.84 3.44 -21.59
C GLU A 346 10.30 2.16 -20.86
N ILE A 347 10.51 2.23 -19.55
CA ILE A 347 10.93 1.08 -18.73
C ILE A 347 9.89 -0.05 -18.80
N PHE A 348 8.60 0.27 -18.74
CA PHE A 348 7.53 -0.73 -18.73
C PHE A 348 7.09 -1.17 -20.15
N LEU A 349 7.23 -0.31 -21.17
CA LEU A 349 6.90 -0.61 -22.57
C LEU A 349 8.01 -1.38 -23.29
N ALA A 350 9.29 -1.06 -23.06
CA ALA A 350 10.41 -1.75 -23.70
C ALA A 350 10.44 -3.26 -23.39
N ASN A 351 9.94 -3.65 -22.21
CA ASN A 351 9.84 -5.04 -21.81
C ASN A 351 8.69 -5.82 -22.47
N ASN A 352 7.68 -5.15 -23.02
CA ASN A 352 6.66 -5.80 -23.84
C ASN A 352 7.24 -6.27 -25.18
N ALA A 353 8.19 -5.52 -25.75
CA ALA A 353 8.81 -5.84 -27.03
C ALA A 353 9.73 -7.08 -26.93
N THR A 354 10.53 -7.18 -25.86
CA THR A 354 11.45 -8.31 -25.61
C THR A 354 10.70 -9.61 -25.26
N ASN A 355 9.64 -9.54 -24.45
CA ASN A 355 8.83 -10.72 -24.13
C ASN A 355 7.98 -11.22 -25.33
N SER A 356 7.53 -10.31 -26.20
CA SER A 356 6.81 -10.67 -27.43
C SER A 356 7.70 -11.37 -28.45
N GLN A 357 8.98 -11.03 -28.53
CA GLN A 357 9.96 -11.73 -29.37
C GLN A 357 10.34 -13.11 -28.80
N SER A 358 10.54 -13.22 -27.48
CA SER A 358 10.85 -14.50 -26.82
C SER A 358 9.69 -15.51 -26.91
N ASN A 359 8.44 -15.05 -26.75
CA ASN A 359 7.25 -15.91 -26.91
C ASN A 359 6.99 -16.31 -28.38
N ARG A 360 7.37 -15.48 -29.36
CA ARG A 360 7.32 -15.87 -30.79
C ARG A 360 8.39 -16.91 -31.15
N LEU A 361 9.59 -16.79 -30.59
CA LEU A 361 10.67 -17.79 -30.75
C LEU A 361 10.29 -19.14 -30.12
N ASN A 362 9.64 -19.14 -28.95
CA ASN A 362 9.17 -20.38 -28.33
C ASN A 362 7.97 -21.02 -29.05
N LYS A 363 7.04 -20.23 -29.62
CA LYS A 363 5.95 -20.80 -30.46
C LYS A 363 6.45 -21.41 -31.76
N ASN A 364 7.48 -20.83 -32.38
CA ASN A 364 8.05 -21.37 -33.62
C ASN A 364 8.91 -22.62 -33.39
N ASN A 365 9.49 -22.80 -32.21
CA ASN A 365 10.18 -24.04 -31.83
C ASN A 365 9.24 -25.20 -31.45
N ILE A 366 7.96 -24.92 -31.16
CA ILE A 366 6.96 -25.95 -30.82
C ILE A 366 6.16 -26.39 -32.05
N MET A 367 6.04 -25.56 -33.10
CA MET A 367 5.45 -25.96 -34.39
C MET A 367 6.47 -26.49 -35.41
N GLY A 368 7.75 -26.59 -35.02
CA GLY A 368 8.84 -27.09 -35.86
C GLY A 368 9.45 -28.43 -35.41
N LYS A 369 8.70 -29.25 -34.66
CA LYS A 369 9.07 -30.64 -34.34
C LYS A 369 7.90 -31.59 -34.51
#